data_AF-Q5C1U0-F1
#
_entry.id   AF-Q5C1U0-F1
#
_cell.length_a   1.000
_cell.length_b   1.000
_cell.length_c   1.000
_cell.angle_alpha   90.00
_cell.angle_beta   90.00
_cell.angle_gamma   90.00
#
_symmetry.space_group_name_H-M   'P 1'
#
loop_
_entity.id
_entity.type
_entity.pdbx_description
1 polymer ?
#
loop_
_entity_poly.entity_id
_entity_poly.type
_entity_poly.pdbx_seq_one_letter_code
_entity_poly.pdbx_strand_id
1 'polypeptide(L)'
;MSKPSKYERRVRSAKLKARSELGDSPHSWYLCKYADNFDLSLSTVCDSCPRIDACKVTYEEFVARYERPYKPVVVQNAQNDWKANENWTLKRLDKKYHNERFKCGEDDKGCSVKLKMKYFIQYMKENEDDSPLYIFDANYG
;
A
#
# COMPACT_ATOMS: atom_id res chain seq x y z
N MET A 1 11.23 -19.83 -25.79
CA MET A 1 10.71 -19.15 -24.59
C MET A 1 9.20 -18.95 -24.75
N SER A 2 8.40 -19.24 -23.72
CA SER A 2 6.94 -19.03 -23.72
C SER A 2 6.59 -17.54 -23.82
N LYS A 3 5.44 -17.20 -24.41
CA LYS A 3 4.94 -15.82 -24.44
C LYS A 3 4.50 -15.39 -23.03
N PRO A 4 4.85 -14.17 -22.60
CA PRO A 4 4.48 -13.70 -21.27
C PRO A 4 2.97 -13.60 -21.11
N SER A 5 2.49 -13.98 -19.93
CA SER A 5 1.07 -13.98 -19.58
C SER A 5 0.48 -12.56 -19.67
N LYS A 6 -0.85 -12.46 -19.70
CA LYS A 6 -1.51 -11.15 -19.66
C LYS A 6 -1.19 -10.40 -18.36
N TYR A 7 -1.02 -11.12 -17.26
CA TYR A 7 -0.67 -10.55 -15.96
C TYR A 7 0.75 -9.95 -16.00
N GLU A 8 1.76 -10.73 -16.40
CA GLU A 8 3.16 -10.30 -16.46
C GLU A 8 3.33 -9.04 -17.32
N ARG A 9 2.68 -8.99 -18.48
CA ARG A 9 2.71 -7.81 -19.36
C ARG A 9 2.13 -6.56 -18.70
N ARG A 10 1.09 -6.71 -17.87
CA ARG A 10 0.45 -5.57 -17.18
C ARG A 10 1.30 -5.07 -16.03
N VAL A 11 1.88 -5.97 -15.23
CA VAL A 11 2.80 -5.60 -14.16
C VAL A 11 4.05 -4.94 -14.72
N ARG A 12 4.71 -5.52 -15.74
CA ARG A 12 5.89 -4.91 -16.38
C ARG A 12 5.58 -3.52 -16.92
N SER A 13 4.44 -3.34 -17.60
CA SER A 13 4.06 -2.02 -18.09
C SER A 13 3.77 -1.02 -16.97
N ALA A 14 3.23 -1.46 -15.83
CA ALA A 14 3.01 -0.58 -14.67
C ALA A 14 4.34 -0.18 -14.03
N LYS A 15 5.24 -1.15 -13.82
CA LYS A 15 6.61 -0.94 -13.32
C LYS A 15 7.36 0.10 -14.15
N LEU A 16 7.47 -0.13 -15.46
CA LEU A 16 8.21 0.76 -16.37
C LEU A 16 7.65 2.20 -16.36
N LYS A 17 6.33 2.36 -16.23
CA LYS A 17 5.71 3.68 -16.18
C LYS A 17 5.90 4.36 -14.84
N ALA A 18 5.72 3.61 -13.74
CA ALA A 18 5.74 4.17 -12.40
C ALA A 18 7.16 4.50 -11.91
N ARG A 19 8.18 3.81 -12.44
CA ARG A 19 9.58 3.92 -12.06
C ARG A 19 10.47 3.77 -13.31
N SER A 20 10.37 4.74 -14.22
CA SER A 20 11.08 4.74 -15.51
C SER A 20 12.61 4.68 -15.34
N GLU A 21 13.12 5.17 -14.22
CA GLU A 21 14.53 5.19 -13.87
C GLU A 21 15.11 3.82 -13.52
N LEU A 22 14.27 2.85 -13.13
CA LEU A 22 14.71 1.46 -12.94
C LEU A 22 14.89 0.73 -14.28
N GLY A 23 14.42 1.32 -15.38
CA GLY A 23 14.51 0.78 -16.72
C GLY A 23 13.71 -0.52 -16.88
N ASP A 24 14.08 -1.28 -17.91
CA ASP A 24 13.34 -2.47 -18.36
C ASP A 24 13.99 -3.79 -17.91
N SER A 25 15.12 -3.71 -17.17
CA SER A 25 15.80 -4.85 -16.57
C SER A 25 15.07 -5.29 -15.30
N PRO A 26 14.64 -6.57 -15.19
CA PRO A 26 14.04 -7.06 -13.95
C PRO A 26 14.96 -6.89 -12.74
N HIS A 27 16.28 -7.03 -12.94
CA HIS A 27 17.27 -6.98 -11.87
C HIS A 27 17.28 -5.66 -11.09
N SER A 28 16.95 -4.54 -11.74
CA SER A 28 16.90 -3.23 -11.10
C SER A 28 15.86 -3.13 -9.98
N TRP A 29 14.87 -4.04 -9.95
CA TRP A 29 13.81 -4.04 -8.95
C TRP A 29 14.15 -4.82 -7.67
N TYR A 30 15.21 -5.65 -7.67
CA TYR A 30 15.60 -6.52 -6.56
C TYR A 30 17.12 -6.52 -6.31
N LEU A 31 17.79 -5.42 -6.65
CA LEU A 31 19.25 -5.27 -6.54
C LEU A 31 19.76 -5.43 -5.10
N CYS A 32 19.02 -4.88 -4.13
CA CYS A 32 19.37 -4.91 -2.71
C CYS A 32 19.01 -6.24 -2.04
N LYS A 33 18.10 -7.02 -2.64
CA LYS A 33 17.59 -8.29 -2.13
C LYS A 33 16.92 -8.17 -0.76
N TYR A 34 16.14 -7.11 -0.55
CA TYR A 34 15.45 -6.89 0.72
C TYR A 34 14.43 -7.98 1.05
N ALA A 35 13.92 -8.71 0.06
CA ALA A 35 13.13 -9.90 0.28
C ALA A 35 13.85 -10.98 1.13
N ASP A 36 15.19 -11.06 1.02
CA ASP A 36 16.00 -12.07 1.71
C ASP A 36 16.70 -11.51 2.97
N ASN A 37 17.04 -10.22 2.98
CA ASN A 37 18.01 -9.68 3.94
C ASN A 37 17.50 -8.51 4.80
N PHE A 38 16.24 -8.10 4.66
CA PHE A 38 15.65 -7.02 5.45
C PHE A 38 14.68 -7.59 6.51
N ASP A 39 14.99 -7.43 7.80
CA ASP A 39 14.15 -7.91 8.89
C ASP A 39 12.92 -7.01 9.09
N LEU A 40 11.74 -7.57 8.82
CA LEU A 40 10.44 -6.90 9.00
C LEU A 40 9.79 -7.23 10.35
N SER A 41 10.48 -7.93 11.25
CA SER A 41 9.93 -8.34 12.54
C SER A 41 9.59 -7.13 13.41
N LEU A 42 8.40 -7.12 14.01
CA LEU A 42 7.93 -6.01 14.87
C LEU A 42 8.85 -5.75 16.06
N SER A 43 9.62 -6.75 16.51
CA SER A 43 10.62 -6.61 17.57
C SER A 43 11.75 -5.64 17.23
N THR A 44 11.98 -5.35 15.95
CA THR A 44 12.98 -4.37 15.50
C THR A 44 12.52 -2.92 15.71
N VAL A 45 11.22 -2.69 15.98
CA VAL A 45 10.62 -1.37 16.06
C VAL A 45 10.50 -0.90 17.51
N CYS A 46 11.09 0.25 17.81
CA CYS A 46 10.91 0.93 19.10
C CYS A 46 9.70 1.90 19.03
N ASP A 47 8.52 1.43 19.42
CA ASP A 47 7.31 2.27 19.50
C ASP A 47 7.27 3.04 20.82
N SER A 48 7.29 4.38 20.72
CA SER A 48 7.16 5.30 21.85
C SER A 48 6.00 6.30 21.69
N CYS A 49 5.16 6.12 20.66
CA CYS A 49 4.10 7.07 20.35
C CYS A 49 2.95 6.97 21.37
N PRO A 50 2.48 8.08 21.95
CA PRO A 50 1.38 8.04 22.90
C PRO A 50 0.10 7.53 22.24
N ARG A 51 -0.73 6.86 23.03
CA ARG A 51 -2.03 6.30 22.61
C ARG A 51 -3.16 6.92 23.41
N ILE A 52 -4.26 7.21 22.73
CA ILE A 52 -5.51 7.63 23.34
C ILE A 52 -6.66 6.73 22.88
N ASP A 53 -7.68 6.64 23.72
CA ASP A 53 -8.91 5.90 23.44
C ASP A 53 -9.98 6.89 22.93
N ALA A 54 -10.41 6.72 21.68
CA ALA A 54 -11.42 7.59 21.07
C ALA A 54 -12.76 7.60 21.82
N CYS A 55 -13.06 6.55 22.59
CA CYS A 55 -14.29 6.46 23.38
C CYS A 55 -14.21 7.22 24.71
N LYS A 56 -13.02 7.71 25.10
CA LYS A 56 -12.78 8.37 26.38
C LYS A 56 -12.35 9.83 26.26
N VAL A 57 -11.61 10.15 25.20
CA VAL A 57 -11.08 11.51 24.98
C VAL A 57 -12.15 12.37 24.30
N THR A 58 -12.42 13.55 24.87
CA THR A 58 -13.32 14.51 24.23
C THR A 58 -12.62 15.26 23.10
N TYR A 59 -13.40 15.90 22.23
CA TYR A 59 -12.87 16.74 21.16
C TYR A 59 -11.96 17.85 21.70
N GLU A 60 -12.38 18.56 22.74
CA GLU A 60 -11.63 19.68 23.33
C GLU A 60 -10.32 19.21 23.93
N GLU A 61 -10.33 18.05 24.60
CA GLU A 61 -9.13 17.44 25.15
C GLU A 61 -8.16 17.05 24.03
N PHE A 62 -8.66 16.43 22.95
CA PHE A 62 -7.84 16.09 21.79
C PHE A 62 -7.19 17.33 21.16
N VAL A 63 -7.97 18.39 20.94
CA VAL A 63 -7.49 19.65 20.35
C VAL A 63 -6.40 20.26 21.23
N ALA A 64 -6.65 20.38 22.53
CA ALA A 64 -5.73 21.04 23.46
C ALA A 64 -4.41 20.27 23.64
N ARG A 65 -4.47 18.93 23.69
CA ARG A 65 -3.31 18.08 23.99
C ARG A 65 -2.51 17.64 22.76
N TYR A 66 -3.14 17.56 21.58
CA TYR A 66 -2.53 16.96 20.38
C TYR A 66 -2.60 17.86 19.15
N GLU A 67 -3.79 18.28 18.72
CA GLU A 67 -3.94 19.03 17.46
C GLU A 67 -3.29 20.43 17.51
N ARG A 68 -3.70 21.28 18.46
CA ARG A 68 -3.17 22.65 18.63
C ARG A 68 -1.65 22.68 18.87
N PRO A 69 -1.05 21.81 19.69
CA PRO A 69 0.41 21.77 19.84
C PRO A 69 1.15 20.99 18.74
N TYR A 70 0.47 20.52 17.68
CA TYR A 70 1.06 19.71 16.60
C TYR A 70 1.76 18.44 17.10
N LYS A 71 1.21 17.80 18.14
CA LYS A 71 1.79 16.60 18.76
C LYS A 71 1.15 15.32 18.17
N PRO A 72 1.95 14.39 17.61
CA PRO A 72 1.43 13.14 17.09
C PRO A 72 0.90 12.22 18.19
N VAL A 73 -0.13 11.44 17.87
CA VAL A 73 -0.76 10.46 18.76
C VAL A 73 -1.41 9.35 17.95
N VAL A 74 -1.40 8.13 18.47
CA VAL A 74 -2.18 7.00 17.92
C VAL A 74 -3.57 6.98 18.57
N VAL A 75 -4.62 7.06 17.74
CA VAL A 75 -6.01 7.03 18.20
C VAL A 75 -6.56 5.61 18.10
N GLN A 76 -6.83 4.99 19.25
CA GLN A 76 -7.39 3.65 19.36
C GLN A 76 -8.92 3.70 19.34
N ASN A 77 -9.57 2.58 19.02
CA ASN A 77 -11.03 2.40 19.05
C ASN A 77 -11.84 3.33 18.12
N ALA A 78 -11.19 4.10 17.24
CA ALA A 78 -11.87 5.02 16.32
C ALA A 78 -12.60 4.32 15.15
N GLN A 79 -12.43 3.01 14.99
CA GLN A 79 -12.87 2.24 13.82
C GLN A 79 -13.60 0.94 14.18
N ASN A 80 -14.06 0.79 15.43
CA ASN A 80 -14.63 -0.47 15.92
C ASN A 80 -15.82 -0.95 15.08
N ASP A 81 -16.73 -0.04 14.73
CA ASP A 81 -17.97 -0.37 14.00
C ASP A 81 -17.80 -0.36 12.47
N TRP A 82 -16.58 -0.19 11.97
CA TRP A 82 -16.35 -0.07 10.53
C TRP A 82 -16.49 -1.43 9.86
N LYS A 83 -17.37 -1.51 8.86
CA LYS A 83 -17.51 -2.69 7.99
C LYS A 83 -16.21 -3.08 7.27
N ALA A 84 -15.21 -2.19 7.22
CA ALA A 84 -13.88 -2.47 6.70
C ALA A 84 -13.21 -3.63 7.45
N ASN A 85 -13.43 -3.76 8.77
CA ASN A 85 -12.88 -4.84 9.60
C ASN A 85 -13.28 -6.25 9.10
N GLU A 86 -14.44 -6.37 8.43
CA GLU A 86 -14.90 -7.62 7.84
C GLU A 86 -14.66 -7.72 6.33
N ASN A 87 -14.72 -6.58 5.63
CA ASN A 87 -14.81 -6.55 4.17
C ASN A 87 -13.47 -6.32 3.48
N TRP A 88 -12.50 -5.70 4.14
CA TRP A 88 -11.19 -5.40 3.54
C TRP A 88 -10.24 -6.58 3.74
N THR A 89 -10.62 -7.72 3.14
CA THR A 89 -9.78 -8.92 3.02
C THR A 89 -9.42 -9.14 1.56
N LEU A 90 -8.26 -9.74 1.28
CA LEU A 90 -7.83 -10.02 -0.11
C LEU A 90 -8.91 -10.76 -0.91
N LYS A 91 -9.57 -11.75 -0.30
CA LYS A 91 -10.64 -12.53 -0.94
C LYS A 91 -11.87 -11.68 -1.31
N ARG A 92 -12.33 -10.82 -0.39
CA ARG A 92 -13.53 -9.99 -0.62
C ARG A 92 -13.23 -8.83 -1.56
N LEU A 93 -12.06 -8.22 -1.44
CA LEU A 93 -11.59 -7.17 -2.34
C LEU A 93 -11.40 -7.69 -3.77
N ASP A 94 -10.80 -8.87 -3.96
CA ASP A 94 -10.72 -9.50 -5.27
C ASP A 94 -12.12 -9.78 -5.82
N LYS A 95 -13.00 -10.41 -5.05
CA LYS A 95 -14.37 -10.72 -5.51
C LYS A 95 -15.14 -9.47 -5.95
N LYS A 96 -15.08 -8.39 -5.16
CA LYS A 96 -15.88 -7.18 -5.40
C LYS A 96 -15.28 -6.26 -6.46
N TYR A 97 -13.95 -6.12 -6.46
CA TYR A 97 -13.24 -5.13 -7.28
C TYR A 97 -12.31 -5.78 -8.32
N HIS A 98 -12.52 -7.06 -8.63
CA HIS A 98 -11.67 -7.91 -9.50
C HIS A 98 -11.13 -7.18 -10.74
N ASN A 99 -12.00 -6.44 -11.43
CA ASN A 99 -11.70 -5.76 -12.68
C ASN A 99 -11.49 -4.25 -12.55
N GLU A 100 -11.69 -3.67 -11.37
CA GLU A 100 -11.50 -2.25 -11.09
C GLU A 100 -10.02 -1.89 -11.04
N ARG A 101 -9.70 -0.66 -11.47
CA ARG A 101 -8.33 -0.17 -11.60
C ARG A 101 -8.00 0.80 -10.47
N PHE A 102 -6.94 0.50 -9.73
CA PHE A 102 -6.43 1.33 -8.65
C PHE A 102 -5.08 1.94 -9.04
N LYS A 103 -4.87 3.22 -8.71
CA LYS A 103 -3.58 3.91 -8.85
C LYS A 103 -2.55 3.20 -7.99
N CYS A 104 -1.42 2.86 -8.61
CA CYS A 104 -0.28 2.20 -7.96
C CYS A 104 1.06 2.87 -8.30
N GLY A 105 1.02 4.11 -8.80
CA GLY A 105 2.16 4.89 -9.23
C GLY A 105 1.74 6.07 -10.10
N GLU A 106 2.74 6.81 -10.57
CA GLU A 106 2.61 7.97 -11.44
C GLU A 106 3.74 7.94 -12.45
N ASP A 107 3.48 8.32 -13.70
CA ASP A 107 4.52 8.38 -14.73
C ASP A 107 5.24 9.73 -14.76
N ASP A 108 6.28 9.83 -15.59
CA ASP A 108 7.11 11.05 -15.72
C ASP A 108 6.32 12.31 -16.12
N LYS A 109 5.06 12.16 -16.55
CA LYS A 109 4.16 13.27 -16.94
C LYS A 109 3.10 13.56 -15.89
N GLY A 110 3.18 12.94 -14.71
CA GLY A 110 2.18 13.09 -13.66
C GLY A 110 0.91 12.25 -13.89
N CYS A 111 0.89 11.36 -14.88
CA CYS A 111 -0.30 10.58 -15.19
C CYS A 111 -0.37 9.33 -14.30
N SER A 112 -1.58 9.02 -13.80
CA SER A 112 -1.79 7.88 -12.91
C SER A 112 -1.49 6.54 -13.60
N VAL A 113 -0.58 5.77 -13.01
CA VAL A 113 -0.36 4.37 -13.38
C VAL A 113 -1.32 3.52 -12.57
N LYS A 114 -2.16 2.73 -13.26
CA LYS A 114 -3.20 1.91 -12.60
C LYS A 114 -3.10 0.43 -12.96
N LEU A 115 -3.38 -0.43 -11.99
CA LEU A 115 -3.54 -1.88 -12.17
C LEU A 115 -4.92 -2.36 -11.74
N LYS A 116 -5.41 -3.43 -12.38
CA LYS A 116 -6.63 -4.09 -11.91
C LYS A 116 -6.37 -4.79 -10.58
N MET A 117 -7.34 -4.78 -9.65
CA MET A 117 -7.20 -5.41 -8.34
C MET A 117 -6.68 -6.85 -8.42
N LYS A 118 -7.22 -7.67 -9.34
CA LYS A 118 -6.76 -9.05 -9.53
C LYS A 118 -5.27 -9.18 -9.86
N TYR A 119 -4.74 -8.25 -10.66
CA TYR A 119 -3.33 -8.27 -11.04
C TYR A 119 -2.47 -7.75 -9.89
N PHE A 120 -2.96 -6.78 -9.12
CA PHE A 120 -2.25 -6.29 -7.94
C PHE A 120 -2.20 -7.34 -6.83
N ILE A 121 -3.29 -8.06 -6.57
CA ILE A 121 -3.31 -9.17 -5.60
C ILE A 121 -2.38 -10.30 -6.02
N GLN A 122 -2.35 -10.65 -7.30
CA GLN A 122 -1.40 -11.63 -7.80
C GLN A 122 0.06 -11.14 -7.61
N TYR A 123 0.33 -9.88 -7.96
CA TYR A 123 1.63 -9.24 -7.78
C TYR A 123 2.10 -9.26 -6.31
N MET A 124 1.24 -8.89 -5.36
CA MET A 124 1.57 -8.91 -3.93
C MET A 124 2.01 -10.28 -3.43
N LYS A 125 1.50 -11.37 -4.03
CA LYS A 125 1.83 -12.75 -3.61
C LYS A 125 3.12 -13.30 -4.23
N GLU A 126 3.57 -12.71 -5.33
CA GLU A 126 4.62 -13.30 -6.18
C GLU A 126 5.87 -12.43 -6.30
N ASN A 127 5.84 -11.17 -5.85
CA ASN A 127 6.96 -10.25 -6.04
C ASN A 127 8.02 -10.33 -4.94
N GLU A 128 9.26 -10.02 -5.32
CA GLU A 128 10.44 -9.91 -4.45
C GLU A 128 11.11 -8.54 -4.66
N ASP A 129 10.33 -7.53 -5.03
CA ASP A 129 10.87 -6.20 -5.32
C ASP A 129 11.35 -5.54 -4.02
N ASP A 130 12.51 -4.87 -4.08
CA ASP A 130 13.07 -4.12 -2.94
C ASP A 130 12.13 -2.99 -2.47
N SER A 131 11.39 -2.41 -3.42
CA SER A 131 10.37 -1.39 -3.17
C SER A 131 9.18 -1.66 -4.12
N PRO A 132 8.20 -2.47 -3.67
CA PRO A 132 7.10 -2.91 -4.52
C PRO A 132 6.21 -1.76 -5.00
N LEU A 133 5.49 -1.96 -6.11
CA LEU A 133 4.37 -1.10 -6.49
C LEU A 133 3.36 -1.03 -5.35
N TYR A 134 2.83 0.16 -5.06
CA TYR A 134 1.97 0.39 -3.91
C TYR A 134 0.67 1.06 -4.32
N ILE A 135 -0.48 0.46 -3.99
CA ILE A 135 -1.78 1.10 -4.24
C ILE A 135 -1.89 2.35 -3.37
N PHE A 136 -2.11 3.49 -4.03
CA PHE A 136 -2.39 4.77 -3.40
C PHE A 136 -3.36 5.55 -4.29
N ASP A 137 -4.66 5.38 -4.05
CA ASP A 137 -5.73 5.89 -4.91
C ASP A 137 -6.60 6.92 -4.17
N ALA A 138 -6.52 8.17 -4.60
CA ALA A 138 -7.33 9.28 -4.08
C ALA A 138 -8.70 9.42 -4.77
N ASN A 139 -8.91 8.73 -5.91
CA ASN A 139 -10.10 8.85 -6.75
C ASN A 139 -10.89 7.53 -6.73
N TYR A 140 -11.27 7.08 -5.52
CA TYR A 140 -12.09 5.90 -5.30
C TYR A 140 -13.59 6.25 -5.30
N GLY A 141 -14.44 5.28 -5.69
CA GLY A 141 -15.89 5.46 -5.84
C GLY A 141 -16.35 5.21 -7.27
#